data_AF-A0A7Z6SSX0-F1
#
_entry.id   AF-A0A7Z6SSX0-F1
#
_cell.length_a   1.000
_cell.length_b   1.000
_cell.length_c   1.000
_cell.angle_alpha   90.00
_cell.angle_beta   90.00
_cell.angle_gamma   90.00
#
_symmetry.space_group_name_H-M   'P 1'
#
loop_
_entity.id
_entity.type
_entity.pdbx_description
1 polymer ?
#
loop_
_entity_poly.entity_id
_entity_poly.type
_entity_poly.pdbx_seq_one_letter_code
_entity_poly.pdbx_strand_id
1 'polypeptide(L)' 'MSNAVLYKSNHNVVYSCKYHIVWCPKYRRKVLVGAV' A
#
# COMPACT_ATOMS: atom_id res chain seq x y z
N MET A 1 3.44 15.20 18.37
CA MET A 1 2.06 14.71 18.57
C MET A 1 1.97 13.32 17.96
N SER A 2 1.40 12.40 18.73
CA SER A 2 1.59 10.95 18.66
C SER A 2 1.34 10.31 17.28
N ASN A 3 2.39 9.77 16.66
CA ASN A 3 2.25 8.81 15.55
C ASN A 3 1.77 7.45 16.10
N ALA A 4 0.53 7.41 16.57
CA ALA A 4 -0.09 6.18 17.05
C ALA A 4 -0.34 5.27 15.84
N VAL A 5 0.41 4.17 15.76
CA VAL A 5 0.14 3.11 14.78
C VAL A 5 -1.15 2.42 15.21
N LEU A 6 -2.23 2.61 14.45
CA LEU A 6 -3.50 1.93 14.70
C LEU A 6 -3.36 0.45 14.31
N TYR A 7 -3.41 -0.43 15.30
CA TYR A 7 -3.40 -1.88 15.10
C TYR A 7 -4.83 -2.40 14.91
N LYS A 8 -5.01 -3.35 13.99
CA LYS A 8 -6.27 -4.06 13.78
C LYS A 8 -6.21 -5.43 14.47
N SER A 9 -7.33 -5.90 15.03
CA SER A 9 -7.41 -7.23 15.65
C SER A 9 -8.49 -8.11 15.02
N ASN A 10 -8.28 -9.41 15.13
CA ASN A 10 -9.26 -10.49 14.95
C ASN A 10 -9.26 -11.32 16.25
N HIS A 11 -10.17 -12.30 16.39
CA HIS A 11 -10.39 -13.10 17.62
C HIS A 11 -9.10 -13.64 18.25
N ASN A 12 -8.10 -13.96 17.44
CA ASN A 12 -6.84 -14.56 17.91
C ASN A 12 -5.57 -13.77 17.57
N VAL A 13 -5.65 -12.68 16.80
CA VAL A 13 -4.43 -11.99 16.29
C VAL A 13 -4.63 -10.48 16.24
N VAL A 14 -3.67 -9.73 16.78
CA VAL A 14 -3.54 -8.28 16.64
C VAL A 14 -2.39 -7.98 15.70
N TYR A 15 -2.62 -7.18 14.65
CA TYR A 15 -1.64 -6.93 13.58
C TYR A 15 -1.70 -5.50 13.05
N SER A 16 -0.59 -5.05 12.45
CA SER A 16 -0.51 -3.80 11.70
C SER A 16 0.24 -4.05 10.40
N CYS A 17 -0.52 -4.33 9.34
CA CYS A 17 0.00 -4.62 8.01
C CYS A 17 0.13 -3.34 7.19
N LYS A 18 1.35 -2.79 7.12
CA LYS A 18 1.70 -1.64 6.26
C LYS A 18 2.71 -2.08 5.22
N TYR A 19 2.43 -1.83 3.94
CA TYR A 19 3.30 -2.24 2.84
C TYR A 19 3.45 -1.12 1.82
N HIS A 20 4.66 -0.94 1.33
CA HIS A 20 4.96 -0.09 0.17
C HIS A 20 5.03 -0.97 -1.07
N ILE A 21 3.96 -0.93 -1.87
CA ILE A 21 3.84 -1.73 -3.08
C ILE A 21 4.04 -0.80 -4.27
N VAL A 22 5.05 -1.11 -5.09
CA VAL A 22 5.35 -0.41 -6.34
C VAL A 22 5.49 -1.45 -7.44
N TRP A 23 4.94 -1.17 -8.62
CA TRP A 23 5.16 -1.98 -9.81
C TRP A 23 5.35 -1.09 -11.04
N CYS A 24 5.85 -1.70 -12.11
CA CYS A 24 6.09 -1.05 -13.38
C CYS A 24 5.28 -1.74 -14.48
N PRO A 25 4.76 -1.00 -15.48
CA PRO A 25 4.15 -1.59 -16.66
C PRO A 25 5.12 -2.50 -17.41
N LYS A 26 4.59 -3.50 -18.13
CA LYS A 26 5.41 -4.36 -18.99
C LYS A 26 6.22 -3.51 -19.98
N TYR A 27 7.51 -3.80 -20.09
CA TYR A 27 8.49 -3.04 -20.90
C TYR A 27 8.70 -1.58 -20.45
N ARG A 28 8.27 -1.21 -19.22
CA ARG A 28 8.37 0.14 -18.66
C ARG A 28 7.79 1.22 -19.58
N ARG A 29 6.81 0.85 -20.41
CA ARG A 29 6.14 1.79 -21.32
C ARG A 29 5.36 2.81 -20.48
N LYS A 30 5.39 4.08 -20.90
CA LYS A 30 4.65 5.18 -20.27
C LYS A 30 3.15 5.10 -20.64
N VAL A 31 2.49 4.02 -20.27
CA VAL A 31 1.06 3.77 -20.54
C VAL A 31 0.14 4.30 -19.45
N LEU A 32 0.69 4.60 -18.27
CA LEU A 32 -0.03 5.22 -17.16
C LEU A 32 0.02 6.74 -17.27
N VAL A 33 -0.40 7.28 -18.41
CA VAL A 33 -0.61 8.71 -18.65
C VAL A 33 -2.09 8.88 -19.03
N GLY A 34 -2.75 9.91 -18.52
CA GLY A 34 -4.21 10.10 -18.69
C GLY A 34 -4.64 10.27 -20.15
N ALA A 35 -5.95 10.25 -20.39
CA ALA A 35 -6.52 10.64 -21.68
C ALA A 35 -6.26 12.13 -21.94
N VAL A 36 -5.94 12.47 -23.19
CA VAL A 36 -6.01 13.85 -23.71
C VAL A 36 -7.46 14.32 -23.69
#